data_AF-A0A6N8CTP8-F1
#
_entry.id   AF-A0A6N8CTP8-F1
#
_cell.length_a   1.000
_cell.length_b   1.000
_cell.length_c   1.000
_cell.angle_alpha   90.00
_cell.angle_beta   90.00
_cell.angle_gamma   90.00
#
_symmetry.space_group_name_H-M   'P 1'
#
loop_
_entity.id
_entity.type
_entity.pdbx_description
1 polymer ?
#
loop_
_entity_poly.entity_id
_entity_poly.type
_entity_poly.pdbx_seq_one_letter_code
_entity_poly.pdbx_strand_id
1 'polypeptide(L)'
;MTGIYSVRMRAAQGGAHEEGGRHISGGERLVTEEDLDKFAQNLIDRALHHSRGTADFINIRIDHVPLETIHYAAPLSIECKEAESINKAHQMAIQQLIQEGVSETAAKAGVHFIKNDVATRGAIIMDADSGERLDHRGDRGVRVSHMDWDEPFWNQWQMRTKSKDSLKIREAIALATKVTLAGSVAELCWSDDPEYVTGYVGGRKYSRISPLKRVGDPRGGRVFYVRKSTGLEDYIHFLEQTPVIIRGEF
;
A
#
# COMPACT_ATOMS: atom_id res chain seq x y z
N MET A 1 11.23 23.93 -14.23
CA MET A 1 10.79 22.64 -13.68
C MET A 1 9.28 22.63 -13.82
N THR A 2 8.74 21.71 -14.59
CA THR A 2 7.29 21.46 -14.66
C THR A 2 6.82 21.04 -13.27
N GLY A 3 5.69 21.58 -12.80
CA GLY A 3 5.17 21.24 -11.48
C GLY A 3 4.85 19.75 -11.36
N ILE A 4 4.98 19.17 -10.16
CA ILE A 4 4.43 17.85 -9.85
C ILE A 4 3.04 18.06 -9.22
N TYR A 5 2.10 17.20 -9.58
CA TYR A 5 0.73 17.24 -9.10
C TYR A 5 0.32 15.89 -8.52
N SER A 6 -0.30 15.91 -7.35
CA SER A 6 -0.99 14.76 -6.77
C SER A 6 -2.38 14.68 -7.36
N VAL A 7 -2.64 13.61 -8.12
CA VAL A 7 -3.94 13.38 -8.76
C VAL A 7 -4.56 12.14 -8.15
N ARG A 8 -5.68 12.32 -7.45
CA ARG A 8 -6.39 11.27 -6.73
C ARG A 8 -7.83 11.19 -7.20
N MET A 9 -8.33 9.98 -7.43
CA MET A 9 -9.71 9.72 -7.80
C MET A 9 -10.35 8.67 -6.93
N ARG A 10 -11.64 8.87 -6.64
CA ARG A 10 -12.54 7.86 -6.09
C ARG A 10 -13.86 7.87 -6.86
N ALA A 11 -14.38 6.68 -7.11
CA ALA A 11 -15.63 6.47 -7.82
C ALA A 11 -16.54 5.47 -7.08
N ALA A 12 -17.85 5.73 -7.09
CA ALA A 12 -18.87 4.93 -6.43
C ALA A 12 -20.13 4.80 -7.28
N GLN A 13 -20.93 3.78 -6.96
CA GLN A 13 -22.26 3.54 -7.51
C GLN A 13 -23.29 3.48 -6.39
N GLY A 14 -24.44 4.11 -6.59
CA GLY A 14 -25.48 4.28 -5.59
C GLY A 14 -25.22 5.47 -4.65
N GLY A 15 -24.55 6.52 -5.13
CA GLY A 15 -24.22 7.71 -4.35
C GLY A 15 -22.76 7.76 -3.86
N ALA A 16 -22.41 8.79 -3.08
CA ALA A 16 -21.05 8.97 -2.57
C ALA A 16 -20.67 7.89 -1.53
N HIS A 17 -19.36 7.62 -1.33
CA HIS A 17 -18.91 6.65 -0.33
C HIS A 17 -19.39 7.01 1.09
N GLU A 18 -19.48 8.30 1.39
CA GLU A 18 -19.98 8.86 2.63
C GLU A 18 -21.47 8.54 2.88
N GLU A 19 -22.23 8.30 1.81
CA GLU A 19 -23.65 7.97 1.83
C GLU A 19 -23.91 6.46 1.74
N GLY A 20 -22.85 5.63 1.79
CA GLY A 20 -22.94 4.18 1.65
C GLY A 20 -22.81 3.67 0.21
N GLY A 21 -22.45 4.55 -0.74
CA GLY A 21 -22.20 4.19 -2.12
C GLY A 21 -21.15 3.09 -2.27
N ARG A 22 -21.43 2.10 -3.12
CA ARG A 22 -20.55 0.96 -3.35
C ARG A 22 -19.31 1.42 -4.12
N HIS A 23 -18.13 1.10 -3.61
CA HIS A 23 -16.87 1.45 -4.27
C HIS A 23 -16.73 0.76 -5.65
N ILE A 24 -16.48 1.57 -6.68
CA ILE A 24 -16.28 1.12 -8.06
C ILE A 24 -14.80 1.15 -8.42
N SER A 25 -14.16 2.31 -8.26
CA SER A 25 -12.75 2.48 -8.62
C SER A 25 -12.05 3.55 -7.78
N GLY A 26 -10.73 3.49 -7.78
CA GLY A 26 -9.85 4.50 -7.21
C GLY A 26 -8.52 4.48 -7.93
N GLY A 27 -7.82 5.61 -7.87
CA GLY A 27 -6.51 5.74 -8.50
C GLY A 27 -5.78 6.94 -7.96
N GLU A 28 -4.45 6.82 -7.92
CA GLU A 28 -3.55 7.87 -7.47
C GLU A 28 -2.23 7.79 -8.22
N ARG A 29 -1.72 8.94 -8.65
CA ARG A 29 -0.36 9.13 -9.16
C ARG A 29 0.17 10.51 -8.78
N LEU A 30 1.49 10.62 -8.69
CA LEU A 30 2.20 11.89 -8.73
C LEU A 30 2.66 12.10 -10.18
N VAL A 31 2.12 13.11 -10.85
CA VAL A 31 2.33 13.33 -12.30
C VAL A 31 2.99 14.67 -12.57
N THR A 32 3.66 14.77 -13.70
CA THR A 32 4.13 16.06 -14.22
C THR A 32 2.96 16.88 -14.74
N GLU A 33 3.15 18.19 -14.85
CA GLU A 33 2.19 19.09 -15.50
C GLU A 33 1.82 18.65 -16.93
N GLU A 34 2.79 18.14 -17.69
CA GLU A 34 2.60 17.68 -19.07
C GLU A 34 1.69 16.44 -19.16
N ASP A 35 1.75 15.56 -18.15
CA ASP A 35 0.97 14.32 -18.10
C ASP A 35 -0.40 14.48 -17.42
N LEU A 36 -0.67 15.66 -16.84
CA LEU A 36 -1.84 15.89 -15.98
C LEU A 36 -3.17 15.60 -16.68
N ASP A 37 -3.38 16.20 -17.85
CA ASP A 37 -4.63 16.06 -18.62
C ASP A 37 -4.88 14.61 -19.02
N LYS A 38 -3.85 13.96 -19.55
CA LYS A 38 -3.91 12.56 -19.99
C LYS A 38 -4.23 11.65 -18.83
N PHE A 39 -3.62 11.87 -17.67
CA PHE A 39 -3.86 11.04 -16.50
C PHE A 39 -5.27 11.25 -15.92
N ALA A 40 -5.75 12.50 -15.86
CA ALA A 40 -7.11 12.80 -15.42
C ALA A 40 -8.16 12.13 -16.32
N GLN A 41 -7.99 12.18 -17.65
CA GLN A 41 -8.87 11.48 -18.60
C GLN A 41 -8.89 9.97 -18.37
N ASN A 42 -7.73 9.35 -18.16
CA ASN A 42 -7.65 7.91 -17.85
C ASN A 42 -8.40 7.53 -16.57
N LEU A 43 -8.39 8.38 -15.54
CA LEU A 43 -9.14 8.14 -14.30
C LEU A 43 -10.65 8.22 -14.52
N ILE A 44 -11.12 9.19 -15.34
CA ILE A 44 -12.54 9.30 -15.70
C ILE A 44 -12.98 8.04 -16.47
N ASP A 45 -12.22 7.66 -17.50
CA ASP A 45 -12.52 6.47 -18.31
C ASP A 45 -12.58 5.20 -17.45
N ARG A 46 -11.59 5.02 -16.57
CA ARG A 46 -11.54 3.91 -15.62
C ARG A 46 -12.74 3.88 -14.68
N ALA A 47 -13.28 5.03 -14.26
CA ALA A 47 -14.44 5.09 -13.38
C ALA A 47 -15.76 4.74 -14.11
N LEU A 48 -15.87 5.07 -15.40
CA LEU A 48 -17.05 4.81 -16.21
C LEU A 48 -17.11 3.36 -16.73
N HIS A 49 -15.95 2.75 -16.97
CA HIS A 49 -15.83 1.44 -17.63
C HIS A 49 -15.22 0.35 -16.72
N HIS A 50 -15.30 0.49 -15.40
CA HIS A 50 -14.71 -0.47 -14.47
C HIS A 50 -15.44 -1.83 -14.47
N SER A 51 -14.70 -2.92 -14.28
CA SER A 51 -15.27 -4.29 -14.17
C SER A 51 -16.22 -4.49 -12.99
N ARG A 52 -16.20 -3.58 -12.00
CA ARG A 52 -17.08 -3.60 -10.82
C ARG A 52 -18.43 -2.93 -11.07
N GLY A 53 -18.60 -2.27 -12.22
CA GLY A 53 -19.78 -1.51 -12.61
C GLY A 53 -19.42 -0.09 -13.06
N THR A 54 -20.45 0.67 -13.43
CA THR A 54 -20.32 2.08 -13.83
C THR A 54 -20.63 2.98 -12.65
N ALA A 55 -19.76 3.96 -12.41
CA ALA A 55 -19.93 4.92 -11.32
C ALA A 55 -20.98 6.00 -11.66
N ASP A 56 -21.80 6.35 -10.67
CA ASP A 56 -22.70 7.51 -10.70
C ASP A 56 -22.17 8.69 -9.86
N PHE A 57 -21.11 8.44 -9.08
CA PHE A 57 -20.34 9.44 -8.36
C PHE A 57 -18.84 9.31 -8.70
N ILE A 58 -18.22 10.40 -9.14
CA ILE A 58 -16.77 10.48 -9.41
C ILE A 58 -16.24 11.76 -8.77
N ASN A 59 -15.19 11.64 -7.96
CA ASN A 59 -14.46 12.77 -7.41
C ASN A 59 -12.99 12.66 -7.79
N ILE A 60 -12.48 13.68 -8.48
CA ILE A 60 -11.07 13.83 -8.82
C ILE A 60 -10.54 15.06 -8.09
N ARG A 61 -9.42 14.90 -7.40
CA ARG A 61 -8.71 15.96 -6.71
C ARG A 61 -7.30 16.07 -7.27
N ILE A 62 -6.91 17.30 -7.60
CA ILE A 62 -5.60 17.64 -8.15
C ILE A 62 -5.00 18.71 -7.24
N ASP A 63 -3.89 18.39 -6.59
CA ASP A 63 -3.16 19.31 -5.72
C ASP A 63 -1.74 19.51 -6.27
N HIS A 64 -1.26 20.75 -6.38
CA HIS A 64 0.15 21.02 -6.70
C HIS A 64 1.05 20.56 -5.56
N VAL A 65 2.16 19.91 -5.88
CA VAL A 65 3.15 19.40 -4.94
C VAL A 65 4.44 20.20 -5.08
N PRO A 66 4.79 21.05 -4.09
CA PRO A 66 6.06 21.78 -4.12
C PRO A 66 7.24 20.81 -4.09
N LEU A 67 8.20 20.99 -5.00
CA LEU A 67 9.30 20.03 -5.22
C LEU A 67 10.18 19.85 -3.97
N GLU A 68 10.32 20.90 -3.16
CA GLU A 68 11.06 20.91 -1.91
C GLU A 68 10.41 20.05 -0.80
N THR A 69 9.13 19.69 -0.95
CA THR A 69 8.42 18.83 0.00
C THR A 69 8.53 17.34 -0.38
N ILE A 70 9.04 17.03 -1.57
CA ILE A 70 9.14 15.67 -2.08
C ILE A 70 10.32 14.95 -1.44
N HIS A 71 10.03 13.85 -0.76
CA HIS A 71 11.04 12.91 -0.31
C HIS A 71 11.36 11.92 -1.44
N TYR A 72 12.63 11.60 -1.58
CA TYR A 72 13.09 10.61 -2.55
C TYR A 72 13.68 9.41 -1.85
N ALA A 73 13.30 8.21 -2.27
CA ALA A 73 13.75 6.98 -1.64
C ALA A 73 14.04 5.88 -2.67
N ALA A 74 15.12 5.13 -2.45
CA ALA A 74 15.40 3.93 -3.22
C ALA A 74 14.37 2.83 -2.89
N PRO A 75 13.95 2.02 -3.88
CA PRO A 75 13.02 0.94 -3.63
C PRO A 75 13.64 -0.11 -2.71
N LEU A 76 12.82 -0.74 -1.86
CA LEU A 76 13.25 -1.88 -1.08
C LEU A 76 13.71 -3.01 -1.99
N SER A 77 14.85 -3.63 -1.66
CA SER A 77 15.31 -4.82 -2.38
C SER A 77 14.31 -5.98 -2.23
N ILE A 78 14.06 -6.70 -3.31
CA ILE A 78 13.08 -7.78 -3.35
C ILE A 78 13.73 -9.11 -2.98
N GLU A 79 13.03 -9.87 -2.16
CA GLU A 79 13.26 -11.29 -1.97
C GLU A 79 11.95 -12.05 -2.21
N CYS A 80 12.02 -13.23 -2.82
CA CYS A 80 10.85 -14.09 -3.05
C CYS A 80 11.01 -15.40 -2.29
N LYS A 81 9.97 -15.76 -1.52
CA LYS A 81 9.91 -17.00 -0.75
C LYS A 81 8.65 -17.78 -1.11
N GLU A 82 8.83 -19.02 -1.50
CA GLU A 82 7.73 -19.97 -1.72
C GLU A 82 7.55 -20.85 -0.49
N ALA A 83 6.30 -21.10 -0.11
CA ALA A 83 5.92 -21.91 1.02
C ALA A 83 5.11 -23.12 0.57
N GLU A 84 5.37 -24.27 1.20
CA GLU A 84 4.67 -25.53 0.90
C GLU A 84 3.19 -25.53 1.33
N SER A 85 2.82 -24.62 2.23
CA SER A 85 1.44 -24.45 2.68
C SER A 85 1.21 -23.06 3.26
N ILE A 86 -0.05 -22.62 3.34
CA ILE A 86 -0.43 -21.35 3.96
C ILE A 86 0.03 -21.27 5.42
N ASN A 87 -0.06 -22.37 6.17
CA ASN A 87 0.43 -22.39 7.56
C ASN A 87 1.94 -22.15 7.63
N LYS A 88 2.72 -22.73 6.71
CA LYS A 88 4.15 -22.46 6.60
C LYS A 88 4.44 -21.03 6.16
N ALA A 89 3.65 -20.48 5.23
CA ALA A 89 3.76 -19.09 4.82
C ALA A 89 3.52 -18.12 5.99
N HIS A 90 2.50 -18.37 6.83
CA HIS A 90 2.25 -17.60 8.05
C HIS A 90 3.40 -17.70 9.05
N GLN A 91 3.97 -18.89 9.24
CA GLN A 91 5.17 -19.07 10.07
C GLN A 91 6.37 -18.28 9.53
N MET A 92 6.59 -18.31 8.21
CA MET A 92 7.67 -17.56 7.56
C MET A 92 7.48 -16.05 7.71
N ALA A 93 6.25 -15.55 7.56
CA ALA A 93 5.92 -14.14 7.77
C ALA A 93 6.20 -13.71 9.22
N ILE A 94 5.79 -14.51 10.21
CA ILE A 94 6.06 -14.25 11.63
C ILE A 94 7.56 -14.23 11.91
N GLN A 95 8.32 -15.20 11.40
CA GLN A 95 9.77 -15.24 11.58
C GLN A 95 10.47 -14.04 10.93
N GLN A 96 10.01 -13.59 9.75
CA GLN A 96 10.53 -12.39 9.12
C GLN A 96 10.24 -11.14 9.96
N LEU A 97 9.02 -10.99 10.47
CA LEU A 97 8.64 -9.86 11.34
C LEU A 97 9.53 -9.82 12.60
N ILE A 98 9.82 -10.97 13.20
CA ILE A 98 10.73 -11.08 14.35
C ILE A 98 12.15 -10.63 13.99
N GLN A 99 12.64 -11.01 12.80
CA GLN A 99 13.96 -10.58 12.32
C GLN A 99 14.04 -9.07 12.04
N GLU A 100 12.92 -8.41 11.75
CA GLU A 100 12.83 -6.95 11.63
C GLU A 100 12.65 -6.24 12.99
N GLY A 101 12.46 -6.99 14.07
CA GLY A 101 12.39 -6.46 15.44
C GLY A 101 10.98 -6.32 16.02
N VAL A 102 9.98 -6.96 15.40
CA VAL A 102 8.62 -7.10 15.95
C VAL A 102 8.60 -8.27 16.94
N SER A 103 7.93 -8.14 18.08
CA SER A 103 7.78 -9.24 19.02
C SER A 103 6.97 -10.39 18.41
N GLU A 104 7.22 -11.63 18.87
CA GLU A 104 6.43 -12.78 18.40
C GLU A 104 4.93 -12.60 18.68
N THR A 105 4.58 -11.97 19.81
CA THR A 105 3.19 -11.64 20.18
C THR A 105 2.54 -10.71 19.16
N ALA A 106 3.20 -9.59 18.82
CA ALA A 106 2.70 -8.63 17.85
C ALA A 106 2.64 -9.21 16.42
N ALA A 107 3.64 -10.00 16.04
CA ALA A 107 3.66 -10.68 14.74
C ALA A 107 2.47 -11.64 14.58
N LYS A 108 2.19 -12.46 15.61
CA LYS A 108 1.01 -13.34 15.64
C LYS A 108 -0.30 -12.55 15.64
N ALA A 109 -0.37 -11.44 16.37
CA ALA A 109 -1.54 -10.56 16.41
C ALA A 109 -1.88 -9.99 15.03
N GLY A 110 -0.88 -9.53 14.26
CA GLY A 110 -1.13 -9.02 12.90
C GLY A 110 -1.57 -10.10 11.91
N VAL A 111 -0.96 -11.29 11.95
CA VAL A 111 -1.45 -12.44 11.14
C VAL A 111 -2.89 -12.80 11.53
N HIS A 112 -3.19 -12.85 12.83
CA HIS A 112 -4.54 -13.12 13.32
C HIS A 112 -5.54 -12.05 12.86
N PHE A 113 -5.17 -10.77 12.92
CA PHE A 113 -5.99 -9.66 12.45
C PHE A 113 -6.38 -9.84 10.99
N ILE A 114 -5.41 -9.94 10.07
CA ILE A 114 -5.72 -9.99 8.64
C ILE A 114 -6.52 -11.26 8.27
N LYS A 115 -6.32 -12.38 8.99
CA LYS A 115 -7.09 -13.63 8.76
C LYS A 115 -8.57 -13.53 9.13
N ASN A 116 -8.93 -12.60 9.99
CA ASN A 116 -10.29 -12.51 10.55
C ASN A 116 -10.98 -11.19 10.21
N ASP A 117 -10.25 -10.19 9.73
CA ASP A 117 -10.81 -8.92 9.30
C ASP A 117 -11.38 -9.00 7.88
N VAL A 118 -12.57 -8.42 7.71
CA VAL A 118 -13.27 -8.26 6.42
C VAL A 118 -13.70 -6.82 6.18
N ALA A 119 -13.51 -5.94 7.17
CA ALA A 119 -14.11 -4.61 7.19
C ALA A 119 -13.08 -3.50 6.93
N THR A 120 -11.82 -3.69 7.33
CA THR A 120 -10.81 -2.62 7.31
C THR A 120 -10.41 -2.28 5.88
N ARG A 121 -10.54 -1.01 5.50
CA ARG A 121 -10.29 -0.50 4.14
C ARG A 121 -8.92 0.15 3.95
N GLY A 122 -8.11 0.17 5.00
CA GLY A 122 -6.77 0.76 5.04
C GLY A 122 -5.83 -0.15 5.83
N ALA A 123 -4.68 0.37 6.24
CA ALA A 123 -3.81 -0.32 7.18
C ALA A 123 -4.24 -0.05 8.63
N ILE A 124 -4.04 -1.02 9.50
CA ILE A 124 -4.01 -0.76 10.94
C ILE A 124 -2.58 -0.45 11.38
N ILE A 125 -2.45 0.38 12.41
CA ILE A 125 -1.16 0.60 13.06
C ILE A 125 -1.15 -0.24 14.34
N MET A 126 -0.12 -1.05 14.50
CA MET A 126 0.03 -1.97 15.62
C MET A 126 1.33 -1.70 16.35
N ASP A 127 1.29 -1.76 17.68
CA ASP A 127 2.48 -1.70 18.50
C ASP A 127 3.34 -2.94 18.26
N ALA A 128 4.61 -2.73 17.92
CA ALA A 128 5.56 -3.77 17.54
C ALA A 128 5.93 -4.69 18.71
N ASP A 129 5.72 -4.25 19.96
CA ASP A 129 6.09 -5.00 21.15
C ASP A 129 4.90 -5.75 21.75
N SER A 130 3.74 -5.10 21.91
CA SER A 130 2.55 -5.66 22.56
C SER A 130 1.51 -6.26 21.61
N GLY A 131 1.47 -5.83 20.34
CA GLY A 131 0.42 -6.21 19.39
C GLY A 131 -0.89 -5.42 19.54
N GLU A 132 -0.90 -4.38 20.37
CA GLU A 132 -2.05 -3.47 20.53
C GLU A 132 -2.27 -2.63 19.27
N ARG A 133 -3.53 -2.44 18.87
CA ARG A 133 -3.88 -1.55 17.75
C ARG A 133 -3.90 -0.09 18.22
N LEU A 134 -3.20 0.79 17.49
CA LEU A 134 -2.92 2.17 17.90
C LEU A 134 -3.65 3.24 17.08
N ASP A 135 -4.10 2.96 15.85
CA ASP A 135 -4.54 4.02 14.92
C ASP A 135 -5.84 4.75 15.34
N HIS A 136 -6.69 4.11 16.16
CA HIS A 136 -8.02 4.63 16.53
C HIS A 136 -8.92 5.03 15.34
N ARG A 137 -8.75 4.42 14.15
CA ARG A 137 -9.52 4.72 12.93
C ARG A 137 -10.64 3.73 12.60
N GLY A 138 -10.86 2.72 13.45
CA GLY A 138 -11.85 1.66 13.22
C GLY A 138 -11.71 1.03 11.81
N ASP A 139 -12.81 0.70 11.15
CA ASP A 139 -12.77 0.02 9.84
C ASP A 139 -12.26 0.91 8.69
N ARG A 140 -12.03 2.20 8.93
CA ARG A 140 -11.39 3.07 7.93
C ARG A 140 -9.90 2.75 7.80
N GLY A 141 -9.22 2.51 8.92
CA GLY A 141 -7.75 2.43 8.97
C GLY A 141 -7.05 3.71 8.48
N VAL A 142 -5.75 3.58 8.24
CA VAL A 142 -4.86 4.60 7.68
C VAL A 142 -4.62 4.31 6.20
N ARG A 143 -4.71 5.34 5.34
CA ARG A 143 -4.50 5.19 3.89
C ARG A 143 -3.24 5.92 3.45
N VAL A 144 -2.21 5.14 3.12
CA VAL A 144 -1.01 5.68 2.49
C VAL A 144 -1.39 6.28 1.13
N SER A 145 -0.95 7.50 0.88
CA SER A 145 -1.15 8.22 -0.39
C SER A 145 0.10 9.05 -0.71
N HIS A 146 0.10 9.82 -1.79
CA HIS A 146 1.20 10.66 -2.25
C HIS A 146 2.51 9.86 -2.43
N MET A 147 2.43 8.68 -3.03
CA MET A 147 3.60 7.88 -3.38
C MET A 147 3.53 7.42 -4.82
N ASP A 148 4.65 7.53 -5.52
CA ASP A 148 4.78 7.04 -6.88
C ASP A 148 6.24 6.75 -7.22
N TRP A 149 6.48 6.22 -8.41
CA TRP A 149 7.82 6.05 -8.95
C TRP A 149 8.16 7.20 -9.90
N ASP A 150 9.44 7.56 -9.93
CA ASP A 150 9.99 8.23 -11.08
C ASP A 150 9.86 7.30 -12.30
N GLU A 151 9.15 7.73 -13.35
CA GLU A 151 8.82 6.87 -14.49
C GLU A 151 10.05 6.36 -15.27
N PRO A 152 11.05 7.21 -15.60
CA PRO A 152 12.30 6.73 -16.20
C PRO A 152 12.99 5.66 -15.34
N PHE A 153 13.05 5.85 -14.02
CA PHE A 153 13.63 4.88 -13.10
C PHE A 153 12.82 3.59 -13.02
N TRP A 154 11.49 3.68 -12.95
CA TRP A 154 10.59 2.52 -12.95
C TRP A 154 10.82 1.63 -14.18
N ASN A 155 10.87 2.22 -15.37
CA ASN A 155 11.08 1.48 -16.62
C ASN A 155 12.40 0.68 -16.59
N GLN A 156 13.48 1.30 -16.12
CA GLN A 156 14.78 0.63 -15.97
C GLN A 156 14.73 -0.48 -14.91
N TRP A 157 14.10 -0.20 -13.78
CA TRP A 157 14.00 -1.13 -12.66
C TRP A 157 13.18 -2.37 -13.04
N GLN A 158 12.07 -2.19 -13.76
CA GLN A 158 11.20 -3.27 -14.22
C GLN A 158 11.92 -4.20 -15.20
N MET A 159 12.70 -3.64 -16.13
CA MET A 159 13.49 -4.44 -17.09
C MET A 159 14.52 -5.33 -16.39
N ARG A 160 15.15 -4.84 -15.31
CA ARG A 160 16.16 -5.60 -14.56
C ARG A 160 15.55 -6.70 -13.68
N THR A 161 14.41 -6.43 -13.05
CA THR A 161 13.81 -7.35 -12.07
C THR A 161 12.95 -8.46 -12.69
N LYS A 162 12.60 -8.36 -13.99
CA LYS A 162 11.82 -9.37 -14.74
C LYS A 162 10.53 -9.81 -14.03
N SER A 163 9.94 -8.91 -13.25
CA SER A 163 8.75 -9.19 -12.45
C SER A 163 7.51 -9.35 -13.34
N LYS A 164 6.81 -10.49 -13.23
CA LYS A 164 5.61 -10.80 -14.02
C LYS A 164 4.34 -10.04 -13.59
N ASP A 165 4.30 -9.51 -12.36
CA ASP A 165 3.15 -8.75 -11.81
C ASP A 165 3.47 -7.24 -11.70
N SER A 166 3.88 -6.63 -12.81
CA SER A 166 4.57 -5.33 -12.79
C SER A 166 3.81 -4.21 -12.08
N LEU A 167 2.51 -4.05 -12.34
CA LEU A 167 1.73 -2.95 -11.75
C LEU A 167 1.40 -3.15 -10.26
N LYS A 168 0.98 -4.37 -9.86
CA LYS A 168 0.71 -4.67 -8.44
C LYS A 168 1.99 -4.53 -7.60
N ILE A 169 3.12 -4.95 -8.15
CA ILE A 169 4.42 -4.85 -7.47
C ILE A 169 4.92 -3.40 -7.45
N ARG A 170 4.70 -2.61 -8.51
CA ARG A 170 5.02 -1.18 -8.53
C ARG A 170 4.41 -0.46 -7.32
N GLU A 171 3.10 -0.62 -7.15
CA GLU A 171 2.36 0.07 -6.09
C GLU A 171 2.71 -0.47 -4.70
N ALA A 172 2.81 -1.79 -4.55
CA ALA A 172 3.14 -2.41 -3.26
C ALA A 172 4.54 -2.02 -2.78
N ILE A 173 5.54 -1.94 -3.66
CA ILE A 173 6.90 -1.54 -3.27
C ILE A 173 6.96 -0.04 -2.97
N ALA A 174 6.30 0.83 -3.74
CA ALA A 174 6.26 2.25 -3.42
C ALA A 174 5.66 2.51 -2.03
N LEU A 175 4.54 1.83 -1.74
CA LEU A 175 3.90 1.88 -0.43
C LEU A 175 4.83 1.35 0.66
N ALA A 176 5.39 0.14 0.51
CA ALA A 176 6.26 -0.46 1.51
C ALA A 176 7.51 0.39 1.77
N THR A 177 8.14 0.93 0.72
CA THR A 177 9.27 1.86 0.85
C THR A 177 8.87 3.12 1.62
N LYS A 178 7.72 3.72 1.29
CA LYS A 178 7.23 4.90 2.02
C LYS A 178 6.93 4.59 3.49
N VAL A 179 6.34 3.43 3.78
CA VAL A 179 6.03 2.99 5.15
C VAL A 179 7.31 2.77 5.96
N THR A 180 8.34 2.15 5.37
CA THR A 180 9.66 2.03 5.99
C THR A 180 10.31 3.40 6.22
N LEU A 181 10.24 4.30 5.23
CA LEU A 181 10.77 5.67 5.34
C LEU A 181 10.07 6.47 6.46
N ALA A 182 8.78 6.25 6.67
CA ALA A 182 8.00 6.86 7.75
C ALA A 182 8.43 6.40 9.16
N GLY A 183 9.23 5.33 9.27
CA GLY A 183 9.74 4.82 10.54
C GLY A 183 8.99 3.59 11.08
N SER A 184 8.27 2.85 10.23
CA SER A 184 7.78 1.52 10.61
C SER A 184 8.95 0.57 10.91
N VAL A 185 8.77 -0.24 11.95
CA VAL A 185 9.64 -1.39 12.25
C VAL A 185 9.49 -2.44 11.15
N ALA A 186 8.24 -2.72 10.76
CA ALA A 186 7.90 -3.64 9.68
C ALA A 186 6.48 -3.41 9.16
N GLU A 187 6.15 -4.02 8.02
CA GLU A 187 4.82 -4.13 7.45
C GLU A 187 4.48 -5.61 7.22
N LEU A 188 3.22 -6.01 7.45
CA LEU A 188 2.65 -7.27 6.96
C LEU A 188 1.48 -6.97 6.03
N CYS A 189 1.44 -7.60 4.86
CA CYS A 189 0.37 -7.41 3.89
C CYS A 189 0.07 -8.68 3.09
N TRP A 190 -1.21 -8.95 2.84
CA TRP A 190 -1.63 -9.72 1.66
C TRP A 190 -2.95 -9.18 1.10
N SER A 191 -3.17 -9.43 -0.19
CA SER A 191 -4.29 -8.84 -0.93
C SER A 191 -5.64 -9.39 -0.47
N ASP A 192 -6.67 -8.57 -0.59
CA ASP A 192 -8.09 -8.92 -0.49
C ASP A 192 -8.66 -9.48 -1.81
N ASP A 193 -7.93 -9.33 -2.93
CA ASP A 193 -8.26 -9.93 -4.24
C ASP A 193 -8.29 -11.47 -4.14
N PRO A 194 -9.44 -12.12 -4.37
CA PRO A 194 -9.57 -13.58 -4.23
C PRO A 194 -8.63 -14.39 -5.15
N GLU A 195 -8.16 -13.80 -6.24
CA GLU A 195 -7.27 -14.47 -7.19
C GLU A 195 -5.79 -14.28 -6.86
N TYR A 196 -5.45 -13.33 -5.96
CA TYR A 196 -4.07 -13.00 -5.62
C TYR A 196 -3.67 -13.51 -4.24
N VAL A 197 -2.95 -14.64 -4.21
CA VAL A 197 -2.58 -15.34 -2.96
C VAL A 197 -1.22 -14.91 -2.39
N THR A 198 -0.43 -14.16 -3.14
CA THR A 198 0.88 -13.66 -2.72
C THR A 198 0.71 -12.44 -1.83
N GLY A 199 1.48 -12.38 -0.75
CA GLY A 199 1.66 -11.16 0.04
C GLY A 199 3.13 -10.94 0.36
N TYR A 200 3.42 -10.17 1.40
CA TYR A 200 4.78 -9.81 1.76
C TYR A 200 4.92 -9.37 3.23
N VAL A 201 6.18 -9.37 3.67
CA VAL A 201 6.64 -8.62 4.84
C VAL A 201 7.58 -7.52 4.35
N GLY A 202 7.30 -6.28 4.73
CA GLY A 202 8.14 -5.11 4.46
C GLY A 202 8.97 -4.75 5.69
N GLY A 203 10.20 -4.30 5.48
CA GLY A 203 11.14 -3.92 6.53
C GLY A 203 12.41 -3.41 5.88
N ARG A 204 13.58 -3.97 6.24
CA ARG A 204 14.84 -3.76 5.49
C ARG A 204 14.78 -4.24 4.04
N LYS A 205 13.88 -5.17 3.74
CA LYS A 205 13.62 -5.72 2.41
C LYS A 205 12.12 -5.83 2.16
N TYR A 206 11.76 -6.00 0.89
CA TYR A 206 10.41 -6.41 0.48
C TYR A 206 10.40 -7.92 0.24
N SER A 207 10.09 -8.69 1.29
CA SER A 207 10.11 -10.15 1.25
C SER A 207 8.72 -10.68 0.86
N ARG A 208 8.57 -11.07 -0.41
CA ARG A 208 7.36 -11.70 -0.95
C ARG A 208 7.24 -13.12 -0.42
N ILE A 209 6.02 -13.50 -0.02
CA ILE A 209 5.71 -14.83 0.50
C ILE A 209 4.44 -15.34 -0.19
N SER A 210 4.52 -16.53 -0.77
CA SER A 210 3.40 -17.17 -1.47
C SER A 210 3.26 -18.64 -1.05
N PRO A 211 2.03 -19.16 -0.87
CA PRO A 211 0.75 -18.45 -0.76
C PRO A 211 0.43 -18.07 0.71
N LEU A 212 -0.04 -16.84 0.97
CA LEU A 212 -0.48 -16.39 2.31
C LEU A 212 -1.98 -16.59 2.57
N LYS A 213 -2.76 -16.91 1.54
CA LYS A 213 -4.18 -17.26 1.63
C LYS A 213 -4.59 -18.27 0.56
N ARG A 214 -5.81 -18.81 0.66
CA ARG A 214 -6.37 -19.69 -0.38
C ARG A 214 -6.90 -18.86 -1.54
N VAL A 215 -6.86 -19.42 -2.75
CA VAL A 215 -7.61 -18.88 -3.89
C VAL A 215 -9.09 -18.84 -3.52
N GLY A 216 -9.77 -17.75 -3.85
CA GLY A 216 -11.17 -17.50 -3.51
C GLY A 216 -11.40 -16.87 -2.14
N ASP A 217 -10.38 -16.76 -1.28
CA ASP A 217 -10.52 -16.10 0.03
C ASP A 217 -10.47 -14.57 -0.13
N PRO A 218 -11.56 -13.83 0.18
CA PRO A 218 -11.61 -12.39 0.00
C PRO A 218 -10.90 -11.62 1.13
N ARG A 219 -10.37 -12.31 2.15
CA ARG A 219 -9.72 -11.65 3.28
C ARG A 219 -8.29 -11.23 2.93
N GLY A 220 -7.99 -10.00 3.27
CA GLY A 220 -6.71 -9.35 3.06
C GLY A 220 -6.62 -8.10 3.94
N GLY A 221 -5.45 -7.48 3.97
CA GLY A 221 -5.24 -6.36 4.87
C GLY A 221 -3.77 -6.02 5.05
N ARG A 222 -3.54 -4.96 5.82
CA ARG A 222 -2.22 -4.38 6.07
C ARG A 222 -2.06 -4.03 7.54
N VAL A 223 -0.89 -4.34 8.07
CA VAL A 223 -0.49 -4.00 9.45
C VAL A 223 0.85 -3.29 9.38
N PHE A 224 0.91 -2.08 9.92
CA PHE A 224 2.16 -1.33 10.10
C PHE A 224 2.58 -1.44 11.56
N TYR A 225 3.78 -1.96 11.80
CA TYR A 225 4.32 -2.14 13.14
C TYR A 225 5.19 -0.94 13.51
N VAL A 226 4.83 -0.25 14.58
CA VAL A 226 5.57 0.91 15.11
C VAL A 226 5.83 0.72 16.60
N ARG A 227 6.77 1.46 17.19
CA ARG A 227 6.95 1.45 18.65
C ARG A 227 6.05 2.52 19.28
N LYS A 228 5.60 2.33 20.53
CA LYS A 228 4.83 3.38 21.27
C LYS A 228 5.53 4.74 21.35
N SER A 229 6.87 4.77 21.23
CA SER A 229 7.64 6.02 21.19
C SER A 229 7.49 6.79 19.87
N THR A 230 6.94 6.18 18.83
CA THR A 230 6.66 6.84 17.55
C THR A 230 5.54 7.86 17.76
N GLY A 231 5.79 9.12 17.37
CA GLY A 231 4.76 10.16 17.31
C GLY A 231 3.68 9.77 16.31
N LEU A 232 2.57 9.22 16.80
CA LEU A 232 1.57 8.56 15.94
C LEU A 232 0.90 9.53 14.97
N GLU A 233 0.62 10.75 15.40
CA GLU A 233 -0.01 11.77 14.54
C GLU A 233 0.92 12.17 13.39
N ASP A 234 2.19 12.45 13.68
CA ASP A 234 3.21 12.78 12.67
C ASP A 234 3.44 11.61 11.71
N TYR A 235 3.47 10.39 12.24
CA TYR A 235 3.59 9.17 11.44
C TYR A 235 2.41 9.00 10.47
N ILE A 236 1.17 9.15 10.96
CA ILE A 236 -0.03 9.09 10.12
C ILE A 236 -0.03 10.23 9.10
N HIS A 237 0.33 11.44 9.52
CA HIS A 237 0.45 12.59 8.63
C HIS A 237 1.44 12.30 7.50
N PHE A 238 2.61 11.74 7.80
CA PHE A 238 3.59 11.37 6.79
C PHE A 238 3.02 10.37 5.78
N LEU A 239 2.34 9.33 6.27
CA LEU A 239 1.70 8.33 5.42
C LEU A 239 0.60 8.93 4.52
N GLU A 240 -0.23 9.82 5.05
CA GLU A 240 -1.41 10.35 4.35
C GLU A 240 -1.12 11.61 3.51
N GLN A 241 -0.06 12.38 3.79
CA GLN A 241 0.15 13.71 3.18
C GLN A 241 1.55 13.92 2.58
N THR A 242 2.60 13.29 3.09
CA THR A 242 3.96 13.59 2.62
C THR A 242 4.24 12.92 1.26
N PRO A 243 4.61 13.69 0.22
CA PRO A 243 4.91 13.12 -1.09
C PRO A 243 6.25 12.36 -1.10
N VAL A 244 6.24 11.15 -1.63
CA VAL A 244 7.42 10.29 -1.80
C VAL A 244 7.53 9.80 -3.23
N ILE A 245 8.66 10.09 -3.88
CA ILE A 245 8.98 9.55 -5.21
C ILE A 245 10.07 8.48 -5.08
N ILE A 246 9.77 7.28 -5.56
CA ILE A 246 10.71 6.18 -5.61
C ILE A 246 11.69 6.41 -6.76
N ARG A 247 12.97 6.59 -6.40
CA ARG A 247 14.08 6.72 -7.33
C ARG A 247 15.36 6.23 -6.67
N GLY A 248 16.34 5.82 -7.46
CA GLY A 248 17.64 5.46 -6.94
C GLY A 248 18.69 5.40 -8.04
N GLU A 249 19.90 5.05 -7.62
CA GLU A 249 20.98 4.69 -8.53
C GLU A 249 21.06 3.16 -8.61
N PHE A 250 21.48 2.64 -9.76
CA PHE A 250 21.68 1.21 -9.97
C PHE A 250 23.13 0.79 -9.75
#